data_AF-A0A2V8M7Q9-F1
#
_entry.id   AF-A0A2V8M7Q9-F1
#
_cell.length_a   1.000
_cell.length_b   1.000
_cell.length_c   1.000
_cell.angle_alpha   90.00
_cell.angle_beta   90.00
_cell.angle_gamma   90.00
#
_symmetry.space_group_name_H-M   'P 1'
#
loop_
_entity.id
_entity.type
_entity.pdbx_description
1 polymer ?
#
loop_
_entity_poly.entity_id
_entity_poly.type
_entity_poly.pdbx_seq_one_letter_code
_entity_poly.pdbx_strand_id
1 'polypeptide(L)'
;MFACIYGQVSPKDGFSDDAKQALLIDLAFTFSPLVERTFVDTVVLDISGDELLFSSQNQAEVNWTRGLGDEIARRAAESGLKVNVSVAANPDVAIHAARAFKGVTVIPAGAELSQLGNLSIKLLDYSLAGIDEKK
;
A
#
# COMPACT_ATOMS: atom_id res chain seq x y z
N MET A 1 -6.17 -10.13 -4.42
CA MET A 1 -6.29 -8.67 -4.22
C MET A 1 -5.05 -8.22 -3.48
N PHE A 2 -4.61 -6.97 -3.63
CA PHE A 2 -3.32 -6.53 -3.11
C PHE A 2 -3.47 -5.27 -2.27
N ALA A 3 -2.73 -5.21 -1.16
CA ALA A 3 -2.47 -3.97 -0.46
C ALA A 3 -1.04 -3.50 -0.74
N CYS A 4 -0.83 -2.19 -0.70
CA CYS A 4 0.49 -1.58 -0.77
C CYS A 4 0.63 -0.59 0.38
N ILE A 5 1.78 -0.65 1.06
CA ILE A 5 2.17 0.24 2.14
C ILE A 5 3.34 1.09 1.63
N TYR A 6 3.16 2.40 1.62
CA TYR A 6 4.19 3.37 1.27
C TYR A 6 4.56 4.20 2.49
N GLY A 7 5.79 4.05 2.98
CA GLY A 7 6.36 4.83 4.07
C GLY A 7 6.74 6.23 3.63
N GLN A 8 6.22 7.25 4.32
CA GLN A 8 6.65 8.63 4.07
C GLN A 8 8.00 8.87 4.73
N VAL A 9 9.05 9.05 3.93
CA VAL A 9 10.37 9.45 4.44
C VAL A 9 10.32 10.93 4.80
N SER A 10 10.25 11.27 6.09
CA SER A 10 10.45 12.64 6.56
C SER A 10 11.86 12.78 7.14
N PRO A 11 12.62 13.85 6.80
CA PRO A 11 13.97 14.08 7.35
C PRO A 11 14.01 14.25 8.88
N LYS A 12 12.86 14.38 9.53
CA LYS A 12 12.71 14.57 10.97
C LYS A 12 12.47 13.27 11.74
N ASP A 13 12.27 12.16 11.03
CA ASP A 13 11.98 10.87 11.66
C ASP A 13 13.31 10.26 12.11
N GLY A 14 13.54 10.16 13.41
CA GLY A 14 14.81 9.74 14.03
C GLY A 14 15.26 8.30 13.79
N PHE A 15 14.70 7.62 12.79
CA PHE A 15 15.06 6.26 12.38
C PHE A 15 15.97 6.29 11.15
N SER A 16 16.93 5.35 11.07
CA SER A 16 17.66 5.08 9.83
C SER A 16 16.73 4.50 8.76
N ASP A 17 17.10 4.64 7.49
CA ASP A 17 16.31 4.11 6.37
C ASP A 17 16.17 2.58 6.45
N ASP A 18 17.24 1.87 6.85
CA ASP A 18 17.20 0.42 7.07
C ASP A 18 16.21 0.03 8.18
N ALA A 19 16.15 0.80 9.28
CA ALA A 19 15.23 0.53 10.38
C ALA A 19 13.77 0.78 9.97
N LYS A 20 13.49 1.86 9.24
CA LYS A 20 12.15 2.13 8.70
C LYS A 20 11.70 1.02 7.75
N GLN A 21 12.61 0.58 6.89
CA GLN A 21 12.35 -0.49 5.95
C GLN A 21 12.05 -1.81 6.66
N ALA A 22 12.82 -2.18 7.69
CA ALA A 22 12.52 -3.36 8.51
C ALA A 22 11.13 -3.26 9.14
N LEU A 23 10.78 -2.11 9.73
CA LEU A 23 9.45 -1.89 10.31
C LEU A 23 8.31 -1.99 9.29
N LEU A 24 8.49 -1.50 8.05
CA LEU A 24 7.49 -1.65 6.99
C LEU A 24 7.27 -3.11 6.61
N ILE A 25 8.35 -3.87 6.48
CA ILE A 25 8.30 -5.30 6.15
C ILE A 25 7.65 -6.09 7.29
N ASP A 26 8.05 -5.84 8.53
CA ASP A 26 7.48 -6.49 9.71
C ASP A 26 5.98 -6.19 9.83
N LEU A 27 5.58 -4.93 9.61
CA LEU A 27 4.17 -4.53 9.56
C LEU A 27 3.39 -5.32 8.50
N ALA A 28 3.91 -5.42 7.28
CA ALA A 28 3.26 -6.14 6.19
C ALA A 28 3.07 -7.63 6.53
N PHE A 29 4.08 -8.27 7.14
CA PHE A 29 3.99 -9.66 7.58
C PHE A 29 2.95 -9.91 8.66
N THR A 30 2.48 -8.88 9.37
CA THR A 30 1.36 -9.04 10.31
C THR A 30 0.00 -9.25 9.64
N PHE A 31 -0.10 -8.98 8.34
CA PHE A 31 -1.34 -9.10 7.56
C PHE A 31 -1.26 -10.19 6.50
N SER A 32 -0.08 -10.50 5.98
CA SER A 32 0.07 -11.54 4.97
C SER A 32 1.42 -12.22 5.02
N PRO A 33 1.51 -13.55 4.78
CA PRO A 33 2.79 -14.21 4.56
C PRO A 33 3.40 -13.93 3.18
N LEU A 34 2.60 -13.40 2.23
CA LEU A 34 3.01 -13.12 0.86
C LEU A 34 3.31 -11.63 0.72
N VAL A 35 4.56 -11.27 0.99
CA VAL A 35 5.05 -9.89 1.00
C VAL A 35 6.18 -9.72 0.00
N GLU A 36 6.09 -8.67 -0.81
CA GLU A 36 7.12 -8.25 -1.74
C GLU A 36 7.58 -6.82 -1.42
N ARG A 37 8.88 -6.65 -1.22
CA ARG A 37 9.49 -5.32 -1.16
C ARG A 37 9.82 -4.87 -2.58
N THR A 38 9.09 -3.87 -3.06
CA THR A 38 9.33 -3.29 -4.39
C THR A 38 10.31 -2.12 -4.35
N PHE A 39 10.36 -1.37 -3.23
CA PHE A 39 11.32 -0.27 -3.02
C PHE A 39 11.77 -0.16 -1.55
N VAL A 40 12.66 0.80 -1.24
CA VAL A 40 13.10 1.08 0.14
C VAL A 40 11.96 1.52 1.06
N ASP A 41 10.95 2.19 0.52
CA ASP A 41 9.83 2.76 1.24
C ASP A 41 8.48 2.14 0.82
N THR A 42 8.50 1.09 0.00
CA THR A 42 7.29 0.51 -0.59
C THR A 42 7.28 -1.00 -0.45
N VAL A 43 6.19 -1.52 0.10
CA VAL A 43 5.94 -2.95 0.29
C VAL A 43 4.53 -3.29 -0.22
N VAL A 44 4.42 -4.36 -0.98
CA VAL A 44 3.15 -4.92 -1.47
C VAL A 44 2.89 -6.25 -0.79
N LEU A 45 1.63 -6.55 -0.52
CA LEU A 45 1.20 -7.80 0.08
C LEU A 45 -0.08 -8.32 -0.57
N ASP A 46 -0.16 -9.64 -0.73
CA ASP A 46 -1.39 -10.33 -1.14
C ASP A 46 -2.34 -10.43 0.06
N ILE A 47 -3.56 -9.96 -0.10
CA ILE A 47 -4.59 -9.91 0.96
C ILE A 47 -5.79 -10.81 0.62
N SER A 48 -5.61 -11.72 -0.34
CA SER A 48 -6.64 -12.67 -0.73
C SER A 48 -6.89 -13.65 0.43
N GLY A 49 -8.15 -13.83 0.82
CA GLY A 49 -8.52 -14.69 1.96
C GLY A 49 -8.70 -13.94 3.28
N ASP A 50 -8.40 -12.64 3.34
CA ASP A 50 -8.56 -11.81 4.54
C ASP A 50 -10.00 -11.29 4.71
N GLU A 51 -10.91 -11.59 3.78
CA GLU A 51 -12.26 -11.02 3.74
C GLU A 51 -13.00 -11.25 5.05
N LEU A 52 -12.90 -12.46 5.62
CA LEU A 52 -13.60 -12.83 6.84
C LEU A 52 -13.03 -12.18 8.11
N LEU A 53 -11.76 -11.78 8.10
CA LEU A 53 -11.11 -11.12 9.25
C LEU A 53 -11.53 -9.66 9.38
N PHE A 54 -11.78 -9.00 8.25
CA PHE A 54 -12.07 -7.56 8.21
C PHE A 54 -13.51 -7.23 7.79
N SER A 55 -14.32 -8.23 7.48
CA SER A 55 -15.76 -8.06 7.30
C SER A 55 -16.42 -7.79 8.65
N SER A 56 -16.97 -6.59 8.85
CA SER A 56 -17.96 -6.40 9.91
C SER A 56 -19.22 -7.20 9.56
N GLN A 57 -19.88 -7.79 10.55
CA GLN A 57 -21.04 -8.70 10.34
C GLN A 57 -22.23 -8.08 9.57
N ASN A 58 -22.18 -6.80 9.18
CA ASN A 58 -23.29 -6.08 8.58
C ASN A 58 -22.88 -5.09 7.46
N GLN A 59 -22.37 -5.57 6.31
CA GLN A 59 -22.64 -5.05 4.94
C GLN A 59 -21.44 -5.12 3.97
N ALA A 60 -21.69 -5.74 2.80
CA ALA A 60 -21.07 -5.64 1.47
C ALA A 60 -19.53 -5.66 1.31
N GLU A 61 -19.06 -6.40 0.29
CA GLU A 61 -17.66 -6.63 -0.14
C GLU A 61 -16.74 -5.39 -0.23
N VAL A 62 -17.28 -4.17 -0.24
CA VAL A 62 -16.50 -2.93 -0.37
C VAL A 62 -15.98 -2.42 0.99
N ASN A 63 -16.51 -2.92 2.10
CA ASN A 63 -16.18 -2.37 3.42
C ASN A 63 -14.94 -3.03 4.06
N TRP A 64 -14.67 -4.30 3.77
CA TRP A 64 -13.56 -5.02 4.41
C TRP A 64 -12.19 -4.53 3.92
N THR A 65 -12.03 -4.23 2.63
CA THR A 65 -10.77 -3.70 2.07
C THR A 65 -10.40 -2.36 2.68
N ARG A 66 -11.41 -1.51 2.91
CA ARG A 66 -11.23 -0.25 3.63
C ARG A 66 -10.85 -0.49 5.09
N GLY A 67 -11.57 -1.38 5.77
CA GLY A 67 -11.27 -1.75 7.16
C GLY A 67 -9.85 -2.29 7.35
N LEU A 68 -9.40 -3.17 6.44
CA LEU A 68 -8.01 -3.66 6.39
C LEU A 68 -7.02 -2.50 6.21
N GLY A 69 -7.25 -1.62 5.23
CA GLY A 69 -6.38 -0.48 4.98
C GLY A 69 -6.27 0.48 6.16
N ASP A 70 -7.40 0.73 6.85
CA ASP A 70 -7.44 1.54 8.07
C ASP A 70 -6.70 0.85 9.24
N GLU A 71 -6.82 -0.48 9.40
CA GLU A 71 -6.07 -1.23 10.42
C GLU A 71 -4.56 -1.24 10.15
N ILE A 72 -4.13 -1.38 8.89
CA ILE A 72 -2.72 -1.25 8.49
C ILE A 72 -2.20 0.13 8.88
N ALA A 73 -2.92 1.20 8.52
CA ALA A 73 -2.52 2.57 8.83
C ALA A 73 -2.48 2.83 10.35
N ARG A 74 -3.41 2.24 11.11
CA ARG A 74 -3.44 2.30 12.58
C ARG A 74 -2.21 1.64 13.19
N ARG A 75 -1.88 0.40 12.80
CA ARG A 75 -0.70 -0.32 13.30
C ARG A 75 0.62 0.35 12.92
N ALA A 76 0.68 0.95 11.72
CA ALA A 76 1.81 1.76 11.32
C ALA A 76 2.02 2.95 12.28
N ALA A 77 0.94 3.69 12.57
CA ALA A 77 0.99 4.84 13.47
C ALA A 77 1.39 4.45 14.91
N GLU A 78 0.89 3.31 15.42
CA GLU A 78 1.31 2.74 16.72
C GLU A 78 2.81 2.41 16.76
N SER A 79 3.40 2.08 15.60
CA SER A 79 4.83 1.80 15.43
C SER A 79 5.65 3.05 15.10
N GLY A 80 5.05 4.25 15.12
CA GLY A 80 5.71 5.51 14.78
C GLY A 80 5.96 5.72 13.28
N LEU A 81 5.37 4.90 12.42
CA LEU A 81 5.47 5.02 10.97
C LEU A 81 4.35 5.89 10.42
N LYS A 82 4.70 6.79 9.50
CA LYS A 82 3.72 7.54 8.71
C LYS A 82 3.61 6.90 7.34
N VAL A 83 2.46 6.34 7.00
CA VAL A 83 2.26 5.59 5.76
C VAL A 83 1.07 6.10 4.96
N ASN A 84 1.13 5.89 3.66
CA ASN A 84 -0.05 5.81 2.80
C ASN A 84 -0.31 4.32 2.52
N VAL A 85 -1.59 3.93 2.49
CA VAL A 85 -2.00 2.56 2.21
C VAL A 85 -2.94 2.58 1.03
N SER A 86 -2.79 1.62 0.12
CA SER A 86 -3.78 1.43 -0.93
C SER A 86 -4.16 -0.03 -1.10
N VAL A 87 -5.39 -0.29 -1.53
CA VAL A 87 -5.88 -1.63 -1.85
C VAL A 87 -6.44 -1.65 -3.27
N ALA A 88 -6.03 -2.62 -4.09
CA ALA A 88 -6.47 -2.75 -5.47
C ALA A 88 -6.45 -4.21 -5.96
N ALA A 89 -7.12 -4.48 -7.09
CA ALA A 89 -7.13 -5.81 -7.71
C ALA A 89 -5.79 -6.20 -8.38
N ASN A 90 -4.93 -5.21 -8.69
CA ASN A 90 -3.63 -5.38 -9.33
C ASN A 90 -2.53 -4.73 -8.44
N PRO A 91 -1.35 -5.37 -8.28
CA PRO A 91 -0.30 -4.88 -7.40
C PRO A 91 0.31 -3.56 -7.89
N ASP A 92 0.50 -3.37 -9.19
CA ASP A 92 1.02 -2.12 -9.75
C ASP A 92 0.06 -0.96 -9.48
N VAL A 93 -1.25 -1.20 -9.59
CA VAL A 93 -2.28 -0.19 -9.26
C VAL A 93 -2.18 0.22 -7.79
N ALA A 94 -1.97 -0.75 -6.89
CA ALA A 94 -1.75 -0.46 -5.47
C ALA A 94 -0.47 0.36 -5.27
N ILE A 95 0.67 -0.03 -5.85
CA ILE A 95 1.93 0.73 -5.71
C ILE A 95 1.77 2.18 -6.13
N HIS A 96 1.20 2.42 -7.32
CA HIS A 96 0.98 3.77 -7.83
C HIS A 96 0.02 4.57 -6.94
N ALA A 97 -1.07 3.94 -6.47
CA ALA A 97 -2.05 4.59 -5.62
C ALA A 97 -1.46 4.99 -4.25
N ALA A 98 -0.73 4.09 -3.57
CA ALA A 98 -0.10 4.39 -2.28
C ALA A 98 0.90 5.55 -2.36
N ARG A 99 1.62 5.65 -3.49
CA ARG A 99 2.62 6.71 -3.71
C ARG A 99 1.99 8.04 -4.13
N ALA A 100 0.89 8.00 -4.87
CA ALA A 100 0.23 9.20 -5.39
C ALA A 100 -0.81 9.81 -4.45
N PHE A 101 -1.51 9.00 -3.67
CA PHE A 101 -2.61 9.44 -2.81
C PHE A 101 -2.23 9.40 -1.33
N LYS A 102 -2.83 10.31 -0.54
CA LYS A 102 -2.56 10.41 0.90
C LYS A 102 -3.54 9.56 1.69
N GLY A 103 -3.05 8.90 2.74
CA GLY A 103 -3.88 8.09 3.63
C GLY A 103 -4.25 6.74 3.02
N VAL A 104 -5.46 6.26 3.33
CA VAL A 104 -5.98 4.96 2.86
C VAL A 104 -6.82 5.14 1.59
N THR A 105 -6.44 4.44 0.52
CA THR A 105 -7.13 4.51 -0.79
C THR A 105 -7.55 3.12 -1.25
N VAL A 106 -8.84 2.91 -1.53
CA VAL A 106 -9.32 1.64 -2.12
C VAL A 106 -9.71 1.89 -3.56
N ILE A 107 -9.13 1.12 -4.48
CA ILE A 107 -9.46 1.14 -5.91
C ILE A 107 -10.20 -0.16 -6.24
N PRO A 108 -11.53 -0.10 -6.46
CA PRO A 108 -12.29 -1.27 -6.90
C PRO A 108 -11.79 -1.78 -8.25
N ALA A 109 -11.94 -3.09 -8.49
CA ALA A 109 -11.67 -3.69 -9.78
C ALA A 109 -12.49 -2.99 -10.88
N GLY A 110 -11.84 -2.61 -11.99
CA GLY A 110 -12.47 -1.89 -13.09
C GLY A 110 -12.49 -0.36 -12.92
N ALA A 111 -12.06 0.18 -11.77
CA ALA A 111 -11.95 1.62 -11.52
C ALA A 111 -10.51 2.16 -11.73
N GLU A 112 -9.59 1.35 -12.25
CA GLU A 112 -8.17 1.69 -12.36
C GLU A 112 -7.97 2.94 -13.23
N LEU A 113 -8.62 2.97 -14.40
CA LEU A 113 -8.50 4.09 -15.35
C LEU A 113 -9.04 5.40 -14.76
N SER A 114 -10.17 5.35 -14.04
CA SER A 114 -10.79 6.56 -13.50
C SER A 114 -9.99 7.15 -12.33
N GLN A 115 -9.31 6.30 -11.55
CA GLN A 115 -8.50 6.71 -10.42
C GLN A 115 -7.08 7.12 -10.84
N LEU A 116 -6.41 6.33 -11.69
CA LEU A 116 -5.02 6.55 -12.08
C LEU A 116 -4.85 7.37 -13.37
N GLY A 117 -5.87 7.44 -14.24
CA GLY A 117 -5.74 8.04 -15.57
C GLY A 117 -5.39 9.53 -15.58
N ASN A 118 -5.62 10.24 -14.47
CA ASN A 118 -5.26 11.64 -14.30
C ASN A 118 -3.91 11.85 -13.60
N LEU A 119 -3.22 10.78 -13.20
CA LEU A 119 -1.91 10.91 -12.58
C LEU A 119 -0.90 11.42 -13.61
N SER A 120 -0.03 12.32 -13.16
CA SER A 120 1.09 12.74 -13.97
C SER A 120 1.97 11.54 -14.29
N ILE A 121 2.41 11.41 -15.54
CA ILE A 121 3.40 10.40 -15.96
C ILE A 121 4.67 10.46 -15.10
N LYS A 122 4.98 11.63 -14.52
CA LYS A 122 6.12 11.80 -13.59
C LYS A 122 5.98 11.02 -12.28
N LEU A 123 4.77 10.61 -11.92
CA LEU A 123 4.44 9.82 -10.74
C LEU A 123 4.35 8.32 -11.05
N LEU A 124 4.36 7.95 -12.33
CA LEU A 124 4.44 6.54 -12.72
C LEU A 124 5.85 6.03 -12.42
N ASP A 125 5.91 4.84 -11.82
CA ASP A 125 7.18 4.18 -11.60
C ASP A 125 7.52 3.29 -12.80
N TYR A 126 8.63 3.62 -13.45
CA TYR A 126 9.12 2.92 -14.63
C TYR A 126 9.82 1.61 -14.28
N SER A 127 10.29 1.41 -13.05
CA SER A 127 10.94 0.16 -12.64
C SER A 127 9.96 -1.02 -12.66
N LEU A 128 8.67 -0.76 -12.41
CA LEU A 128 7.62 -1.77 -12.47
C LEU A 128 7.43 -2.32 -13.90
N ALA A 129 7.86 -1.56 -14.92
CA ALA A 129 7.92 -2.01 -16.30
C ALA A 129 9.25 -2.70 -16.66
N GLY A 130 10.12 -2.98 -15.68
CA GLY A 130 11.46 -3.54 -15.89
C GLY A 130 12.42 -2.58 -16.57
N ILE A 131 12.22 -1.27 -16.41
CA ILE A 131 13.08 -0.22 -16.97
C ILE A 131 13.96 0.31 -15.84
N ASP A 132 15.29 0.24 -16.00
CA ASP A 132 16.23 0.66 -14.94
C ASP A 132 16.52 2.17 -14.93
N GLU A 133 16.15 2.89 -16.00
CA GLU A 133 16.47 4.31 -16.17
C GLU A 133 15.26 5.17 -16.52
N LYS A 134 15.14 6.31 -15.84
CA LYS A 134 14.14 7.33 -16.13
C LYS A 134 14.46 8.00 -17.47
N LYS A 135 13.61 7.81 -18.48
CA LYS A 135 13.69 8.51 -19.77
C LYS A 135 13.18 9.95 -19.70
#